data_AF-A0A2R7LM96-F1
#
_entry.id   AF-A0A2R7LM96-F1
#
_cell.length_a   1.000
_cell.length_b   1.000
_cell.length_c   1.000
_cell.angle_alpha   90.00
_cell.angle_beta   90.00
_cell.angle_gamma   90.00
#
_symmetry.space_group_name_H-M   'P 1'
#
loop_
_entity.id
_entity.type
_entity.pdbx_description
1 polymer ?
#
loop_
_entity_poly.entity_id
_entity_poly.type
_entity_poly.pdbx_seq_one_letter_code
_entity_poly.pdbx_strand_id
1 'polypeptide(L)'
;PLFQSAPSPATRPAAAVKSFSWPAVSTWLAENGLAWIGGGGLALGGLLLVMYAAQRGVFTPPLRIAAAVLLGGAMVAASEWILRQKQVAGGRHLLAAALAAGAGAVTLYGAVCAAHGLYHLIPLPMAAVLTGAISFGLLGLALRHGEPLALLAIFGAALAPLVTGSSDWAPSVLEAYLVLIGATGSALSAARHWGKAGRLTLAVLTFWSLGLITDQRTLDAAFLLLVAALGPFSATVWQQARGLATPTDRVFDNQPAVALGLVSLVSLGVWLQALATGHDLPVAIILAAALVVLGAAGTVAGLIPAFVFAAPVAVAILASLMVLGLKGDEPETPWVFALAALIPASGLLAALRLREVLPRTLVLAISGIGAALLASLAWPLLQQAELEPAWLPAALISAGMFASAVLLVRRVEATGGSAQADPGLGLWLGAAAELAFVALHAASPVAVEPATQALAALILA
;
A
#
# COMPACT_ATOMS: atom_id res chain seq x y z
N PRO A 1 33.63 -32.03 46.53
CA PRO A 1 33.66 -32.01 45.05
C PRO A 1 32.38 -32.63 44.47
N LEU A 2 31.94 -32.12 43.31
CA LEU A 2 30.75 -32.50 42.51
C LEU A 2 29.51 -31.60 42.68
N PHE A 3 29.63 -30.33 42.28
CA PHE A 3 28.50 -29.59 41.69
C PHE A 3 28.34 -30.06 40.24
N GLN A 4 27.22 -30.71 39.92
CA GLN A 4 26.82 -31.01 38.54
C GLN A 4 26.38 -29.70 37.87
N SER A 5 27.09 -29.30 36.83
CA SER A 5 26.71 -28.21 35.94
C SER A 5 25.48 -28.60 35.11
N ALA A 6 24.43 -27.79 35.19
CA ALA A 6 23.28 -27.89 34.30
C ALA A 6 23.71 -27.61 32.84
N PRO A 7 23.15 -28.31 31.83
CA PRO A 7 23.48 -28.06 30.43
C PRO A 7 22.96 -26.69 29.99
N SER A 8 23.82 -25.87 29.38
CA SER A 8 23.43 -24.60 28.76
C SER A 8 22.32 -24.81 27.72
N PRO A 9 21.30 -23.94 27.67
CA PRO A 9 20.29 -24.00 26.62
C PRO A 9 20.97 -23.70 25.27
N ALA A 10 20.87 -24.64 24.34
CA ALA A 10 21.32 -24.45 22.96
C ALA A 10 20.58 -23.25 22.35
N THR A 11 21.30 -22.19 22.03
CA THR A 11 20.80 -21.07 21.24
C THR A 11 20.38 -21.60 19.87
N ARG A 12 19.07 -21.61 19.59
CA ARG A 12 18.56 -21.82 18.23
C ARG A 12 19.21 -20.75 17.33
N PRO A 13 19.84 -21.11 16.20
CA PRO A 13 20.34 -20.11 15.27
C PRO A 13 19.14 -19.28 14.80
N ALA A 14 19.22 -17.96 15.04
CA ALA A 14 18.27 -17.00 14.51
C ALA A 14 18.24 -17.17 12.98
N ALA A 15 17.09 -17.58 12.43
CA ALA A 15 16.91 -17.67 11.00
C ALA A 15 17.16 -16.30 10.38
N ALA A 16 18.29 -16.16 9.69
CA ALA A 16 18.70 -14.91 9.05
C ALA A 16 17.57 -14.40 8.15
N VAL A 17 17.09 -13.20 8.48
CA VAL A 17 16.22 -12.43 7.59
C VAL A 17 17.03 -12.19 6.32
N LYS A 18 16.63 -12.77 5.19
CA LYS A 18 17.25 -12.48 3.89
C LYS A 18 17.04 -11.00 3.60
N SER A 19 18.06 -10.19 3.82
CA SER A 19 18.09 -8.79 3.44
C SER A 19 18.07 -8.67 1.91
N PHE A 20 17.38 -7.64 1.42
CA PHE A 20 17.46 -7.22 0.03
C PHE A 20 18.92 -6.87 -0.26
N SER A 21 19.63 -7.76 -0.94
CA SER A 21 21.05 -7.60 -1.26
C SER A 21 21.21 -7.72 -2.76
N TRP A 22 21.96 -6.80 -3.36
CA TRP A 22 22.31 -6.82 -4.78
C TRP A 22 22.80 -8.19 -5.28
N PRO A 23 23.59 -8.96 -4.49
CA PRO A 23 23.95 -10.33 -4.84
C PRO A 23 22.76 -11.29 -4.96
N ALA A 24 21.70 -11.12 -4.14
CA ALA A 24 20.49 -11.93 -4.22
C ALA A 24 19.64 -11.61 -5.46
N VAL A 25 19.63 -10.33 -5.88
CA VAL A 25 18.99 -9.92 -7.14
C VAL A 25 19.76 -10.47 -8.34
N SER A 26 21.10 -10.39 -8.32
CA SER A 26 21.92 -10.91 -9.43
C SER A 26 21.86 -12.43 -9.52
N THR A 27 21.84 -13.17 -8.41
CA THR A 27 21.60 -14.62 -8.42
C THR A 27 20.19 -14.94 -8.89
N TRP A 28 19.16 -14.24 -8.41
CA TRP A 28 17.80 -14.46 -8.91
C TRP A 28 17.66 -14.18 -10.41
N LEU A 29 18.29 -13.11 -10.91
CA LEU A 29 18.29 -12.74 -12.32
C LEU A 29 19.11 -13.72 -13.16
N ALA A 30 20.22 -14.25 -12.64
CA ALA A 30 20.98 -15.31 -13.30
C ALA A 30 20.19 -16.64 -13.33
N GLU A 31 19.46 -16.95 -12.26
CA GLU A 31 18.70 -18.20 -12.11
C GLU A 31 17.37 -18.21 -12.87
N ASN A 32 16.67 -17.06 -12.94
CA ASN A 32 15.31 -16.96 -13.50
C ASN A 32 15.22 -16.00 -14.70
N GLY A 33 16.18 -15.09 -14.88
CA GLY A 33 16.16 -14.08 -15.95
C GLY A 33 16.24 -14.69 -17.34
N LEU A 34 17.01 -15.76 -17.54
CA LEU A 34 17.01 -16.49 -18.82
C LEU A 34 15.63 -17.09 -19.16
N ALA A 35 14.88 -17.56 -18.17
CA ALA A 35 13.53 -18.08 -18.39
C ALA A 35 12.55 -16.96 -18.77
N TRP A 36 12.64 -15.79 -18.11
CA TRP A 36 11.85 -14.61 -18.46
C TRP A 36 12.18 -14.06 -19.85
N ILE A 37 13.46 -13.91 -20.18
CA ILE A 37 13.92 -13.47 -21.50
C ILE A 37 13.54 -14.49 -22.57
N GLY A 38 13.68 -15.79 -22.27
CA GLY A 38 13.29 -16.87 -23.16
C GLY A 38 11.78 -16.90 -23.42
N GLY A 39 10.95 -16.82 -22.38
CA GLY A 39 9.49 -16.77 -22.49
C GLY A 39 8.99 -15.52 -23.20
N GLY A 40 9.53 -14.34 -22.84
CA GLY A 40 9.22 -13.07 -23.49
C GLY A 40 9.67 -13.06 -24.95
N GLY A 41 10.88 -13.53 -25.24
CA GLY A 41 11.41 -13.69 -26.59
C GLY A 41 10.63 -14.69 -27.43
N LEU A 42 10.12 -15.77 -26.83
CA LEU A 42 9.27 -16.75 -27.52
C LEU A 42 7.90 -16.12 -27.86
N ALA A 43 7.29 -15.36 -26.95
CA ALA A 43 6.05 -14.63 -27.20
C ALA A 43 6.23 -13.59 -28.31
N LEU A 44 7.28 -12.77 -28.21
CA LEU A 44 7.60 -11.74 -29.19
C LEU A 44 7.97 -12.37 -30.54
N GLY A 45 8.73 -13.46 -30.53
CA GLY A 45 9.10 -14.23 -31.71
C GLY A 45 7.89 -14.81 -32.43
N GLY A 46 6.89 -15.31 -31.70
CA GLY A 46 5.62 -15.77 -32.28
C GLY A 46 4.87 -14.64 -32.98
N LEU A 47 4.74 -13.49 -32.31
CA LEU A 47 4.07 -12.31 -32.87
C LEU A 47 4.82 -11.75 -34.10
N LEU A 48 6.14 -11.64 -34.02
CA LEU A 48 7.00 -11.15 -35.10
C LEU A 48 7.04 -12.11 -36.28
N LEU A 49 7.01 -13.43 -36.05
CA LEU A 49 6.93 -14.42 -37.13
C LEU A 49 5.62 -14.23 -37.93
N VAL A 50 4.49 -14.03 -37.25
CA VAL A 50 3.19 -13.74 -37.89
C VAL A 50 3.24 -12.41 -38.64
N MET A 51 3.81 -11.36 -38.04
CA MET A 51 3.93 -10.04 -38.67
C MET A 51 4.88 -10.07 -39.89
N TYR A 52 5.99 -10.79 -39.81
CA TYR A 52 6.94 -10.97 -40.91
C TYR A 52 6.34 -11.78 -42.05
N ALA A 53 5.65 -12.88 -41.74
CA ALA A 53 4.88 -13.66 -42.70
C ALA A 53 3.80 -12.81 -43.38
N ALA A 54 3.25 -11.83 -42.65
CA ALA A 54 2.27 -10.89 -43.16
C ALA A 54 2.85 -9.87 -44.16
N GLN A 55 4.04 -9.33 -43.88
CA GLN A 55 4.69 -8.32 -44.71
C GLN A 55 5.26 -8.90 -46.02
N ARG A 56 5.73 -10.16 -46.02
CA ARG A 56 6.30 -10.77 -47.23
C ARG A 56 5.28 -11.27 -48.26
N GLY A 57 3.98 -11.13 -48.00
CA GLY A 57 2.92 -11.53 -48.95
C GLY A 57 2.80 -13.04 -49.22
N VAL A 58 3.58 -13.88 -48.53
CA VAL A 58 3.65 -15.34 -48.77
C VAL A 58 2.40 -16.08 -48.30
N PHE A 59 1.66 -15.51 -47.33
CA PHE A 59 0.48 -16.14 -46.73
C PHE A 59 -0.79 -15.29 -46.94
N THR A 60 -1.90 -15.92 -47.31
CA THR A 60 -3.23 -15.28 -47.35
C THR A 60 -3.70 -14.89 -45.95
N PRO A 61 -4.53 -13.85 -45.77
CA PRO A 61 -5.00 -13.42 -44.45
C PRO A 61 -5.54 -14.53 -43.55
N PRO A 62 -6.37 -15.49 -44.04
CA PRO A 62 -6.84 -16.61 -43.22
C PRO A 62 -5.72 -17.53 -42.74
N LEU A 63 -4.70 -17.77 -43.57
CA LEU A 63 -3.60 -18.68 -43.26
C LEU A 63 -2.67 -18.09 -42.17
N ARG A 64 -2.52 -16.76 -42.13
CA ARG A 64 -1.79 -16.05 -41.06
C ARG A 64 -2.47 -16.24 -39.71
N ILE A 65 -3.80 -16.07 -39.67
CA ILE A 65 -4.60 -16.28 -38.46
C ILE A 65 -4.55 -17.75 -38.04
N ALA A 66 -4.68 -18.69 -38.99
CA ALA A 66 -4.59 -20.13 -38.70
C ALA A 66 -3.22 -20.51 -38.10
N ALA A 67 -2.12 -19.98 -38.66
CA ALA A 67 -0.78 -20.20 -38.13
C ALA A 67 -0.61 -19.61 -36.71
N ALA A 68 -1.13 -18.40 -36.47
CA ALA A 68 -1.11 -17.79 -35.14
C ALA A 68 -1.91 -18.60 -34.11
N VAL A 69 -3.08 -19.12 -34.51
CA VAL A 69 -3.91 -19.99 -33.66
C VAL A 69 -3.21 -21.30 -33.35
N LEU A 70 -2.59 -21.95 -34.35
CA LEU A 70 -1.84 -23.18 -34.15
C LEU A 70 -0.63 -22.96 -33.25
N LEU A 71 0.12 -21.88 -33.45
CA LEU A 71 1.28 -21.55 -32.63
C LEU A 71 0.87 -21.25 -31.18
N GLY A 72 -0.16 -20.41 -30.99
CA GLY A 72 -0.69 -20.09 -29.67
C GLY A 72 -1.23 -21.33 -28.95
N GLY A 73 -1.96 -22.18 -29.66
CA GLY A 73 -2.42 -23.48 -29.15
C GLY A 73 -1.28 -24.43 -28.78
N ALA A 74 -0.23 -24.49 -29.61
CA ALA A 74 0.96 -25.31 -29.33
C ALA A 74 1.71 -24.81 -28.08
N MET A 75 1.81 -23.50 -27.86
CA MET A 75 2.39 -22.93 -26.65
C MET A 75 1.56 -23.25 -25.40
N VAL A 76 0.23 -23.16 -25.49
CA VAL A 76 -0.66 -23.57 -24.39
C VAL A 76 -0.51 -25.07 -24.11
N ALA A 77 -0.45 -25.92 -25.13
CA ALA A 77 -0.22 -27.35 -24.95
C ALA A 77 1.16 -27.63 -24.33
N ALA A 78 2.21 -26.91 -24.76
CA ALA A 78 3.54 -26.99 -24.18
C ALA A 78 3.54 -26.58 -22.70
N SER A 79 2.75 -25.57 -22.30
CA SER A 79 2.63 -25.18 -20.90
C SER A 79 2.09 -26.31 -20.02
N GLU A 80 1.04 -27.01 -20.45
CA GLU A 80 0.52 -28.17 -19.72
C GLU A 80 1.52 -29.34 -19.72
N TRP A 81 2.23 -29.55 -20.83
CA TRP A 81 3.25 -30.60 -20.90
C TRP A 81 4.38 -30.34 -19.88
N ILE A 82 4.90 -29.10 -19.83
CA ILE A 82 5.95 -28.69 -18.89
C ILE A 82 5.44 -28.83 -17.44
N LEU A 83 4.18 -28.50 -17.18
CA LEU A 83 3.57 -28.64 -15.86
C LEU A 83 3.44 -30.11 -15.43
N ARG A 84 3.25 -31.05 -16.37
CA ARG A 84 3.13 -32.49 -16.11
C ARG A 84 4.46 -33.21 -15.91
N GLN A 85 5.59 -32.61 -16.31
CA GLN A 85 6.91 -33.20 -16.10
C GLN A 85 7.33 -33.09 -14.61
N LYS A 86 7.72 -34.24 -14.01
CA LYS A 86 7.98 -34.38 -12.56
C LYS A 86 8.92 -33.30 -11.99
N GLN A 87 8.58 -32.87 -10.77
CA GLN A 87 9.20 -31.79 -9.99
C GLN A 87 10.74 -31.70 -10.12
N VAL A 88 11.21 -30.74 -10.90
CA VAL A 88 12.57 -30.20 -10.74
C VAL A 88 12.58 -29.35 -9.48
N ALA A 89 13.51 -29.63 -8.56
CA ALA A 89 13.67 -28.89 -7.31
C ALA A 89 13.84 -27.38 -7.60
N GLY A 90 13.02 -26.54 -6.94
CA GLY A 90 13.13 -25.07 -7.01
C GLY A 90 12.01 -24.32 -7.76
N GLY A 91 10.93 -24.98 -8.19
CA GLY A 91 9.73 -24.28 -8.72
C GLY A 91 9.88 -23.62 -10.10
N ARG A 92 11.04 -23.74 -10.75
CA ARG A 92 11.36 -23.18 -12.08
C ARG A 92 10.43 -23.64 -13.21
N HIS A 93 9.94 -24.88 -13.12
CA HIS A 93 9.01 -25.44 -14.10
C HIS A 93 7.66 -24.71 -14.12
N LEU A 94 7.19 -24.20 -12.97
CA LEU A 94 5.94 -23.44 -12.86
C LEU A 94 6.04 -22.09 -13.57
N LEU A 95 7.18 -21.39 -13.43
CA LEU A 95 7.42 -20.14 -14.12
C LEU A 95 7.52 -20.35 -15.64
N ALA A 96 8.28 -21.35 -16.09
CA ALA A 96 8.40 -21.65 -17.52
C ALA A 96 7.05 -22.04 -18.14
N ALA A 97 6.26 -22.88 -17.44
CA ALA A 97 4.91 -23.23 -17.87
C ALA A 97 4.00 -22.00 -17.90
N ALA A 98 4.05 -21.13 -16.87
CA ALA A 98 3.26 -19.89 -16.84
C ALA A 98 3.62 -18.94 -17.98
N LEU A 99 4.91 -18.78 -18.29
CA LEU A 99 5.38 -17.96 -19.41
C LEU A 99 4.90 -18.53 -20.75
N ALA A 100 4.98 -19.85 -20.95
CA ALA A 100 4.46 -20.50 -22.16
C ALA A 100 2.93 -20.34 -22.29
N ALA A 101 2.18 -20.50 -21.19
CA ALA A 101 0.73 -20.30 -21.16
C ALA A 101 0.37 -18.85 -21.51
N GLY A 102 1.05 -17.88 -20.89
CA GLY A 102 0.87 -16.45 -21.16
C GLY A 102 1.21 -16.07 -22.60
N ALA A 103 2.35 -16.54 -23.12
CA ALA A 103 2.76 -16.33 -24.52
C ALA A 103 1.73 -16.88 -25.51
N GLY A 104 1.22 -18.09 -25.25
CA GLY A 104 0.16 -18.69 -26.05
C GLY A 104 -1.13 -17.88 -26.01
N ALA A 105 -1.57 -17.43 -24.82
CA ALA A 105 -2.76 -16.61 -24.66
C ALA A 105 -2.66 -15.27 -25.41
N VAL A 106 -1.54 -14.55 -25.26
CA VAL A 106 -1.28 -13.29 -25.96
C VAL A 106 -1.32 -13.50 -27.47
N THR A 107 -0.70 -14.57 -27.97
CA THR A 107 -0.73 -14.91 -29.40
C THR A 107 -2.16 -15.18 -29.89
N LEU A 108 -2.98 -15.88 -29.10
CA LEU A 108 -4.38 -16.16 -29.43
C LEU A 108 -5.25 -14.90 -29.40
N TYR A 109 -5.09 -14.02 -28.40
CA TYR A 109 -5.78 -12.72 -28.38
C TYR A 109 -5.40 -11.88 -29.59
N GLY A 110 -4.10 -11.79 -29.90
CA GLY A 110 -3.60 -11.09 -31.07
C GLY A 110 -4.23 -11.63 -32.37
N ALA A 111 -4.36 -12.95 -32.49
CA ALA A 111 -5.01 -13.59 -33.64
C ALA A 111 -6.49 -13.22 -33.76
N VAL A 112 -7.26 -13.22 -32.65
CA VAL A 112 -8.68 -12.83 -32.67
C VAL A 112 -8.84 -11.34 -33.00
N CYS A 113 -8.04 -10.48 -32.38
CA CYS A 113 -8.05 -9.04 -32.65
C CYS A 113 -7.68 -8.74 -34.11
N ALA A 114 -6.66 -9.40 -34.67
CA ALA A 114 -6.28 -9.23 -36.07
C ALA A 114 -7.34 -9.77 -37.03
N ALA A 115 -7.95 -10.92 -36.72
CA ALA A 115 -9.00 -11.52 -37.54
C ALA A 115 -10.23 -10.61 -37.65
N HIS A 116 -10.62 -9.94 -36.56
CA HIS A 116 -11.74 -9.01 -36.56
C HIS A 116 -11.38 -7.62 -37.09
N GLY A 117 -10.35 -7.00 -36.51
CA GLY A 117 -10.02 -5.59 -36.71
C GLY A 117 -9.22 -5.29 -37.97
N LEU A 118 -8.28 -6.17 -38.36
CA LEU A 118 -7.42 -5.93 -39.52
C LEU A 118 -7.93 -6.62 -40.79
N TYR A 119 -8.49 -7.82 -40.66
CA TYR A 119 -8.85 -8.64 -41.81
C TYR A 119 -10.36 -8.83 -42.01
N HIS A 120 -11.20 -8.34 -41.09
CA HIS A 120 -12.67 -8.47 -41.13
C HIS A 120 -13.18 -9.89 -41.40
N LEU A 121 -12.41 -10.92 -41.01
CA LEU A 121 -12.70 -12.33 -41.26
C LEU A 121 -13.83 -12.86 -40.37
N ILE A 122 -14.00 -12.26 -39.19
CA ILE A 122 -14.99 -12.68 -38.20
C ILE A 122 -15.83 -11.48 -37.73
N PRO A 123 -17.13 -11.67 -37.50
CA PRO A 123 -17.99 -10.62 -36.94
C PRO A 123 -17.70 -10.42 -35.44
N LEU A 124 -18.00 -9.22 -34.94
CA LEU A 124 -17.79 -8.83 -33.54
C LEU A 124 -18.32 -9.83 -32.49
N PRO A 125 -19.55 -10.41 -32.59
CA PRO A 125 -20.03 -11.38 -31.60
C PRO A 125 -19.15 -12.63 -31.53
N MET A 126 -18.64 -13.12 -32.67
CA MET A 126 -17.76 -14.28 -32.68
C MET A 126 -16.41 -13.94 -32.04
N ALA A 127 -15.85 -12.76 -32.34
CA ALA A 127 -14.62 -12.29 -31.72
C ALA A 127 -14.77 -12.18 -30.19
N ALA A 128 -15.90 -11.68 -29.70
CA ALA A 128 -16.20 -11.59 -28.28
C ALA A 128 -16.26 -12.98 -27.61
N VAL A 129 -16.94 -13.96 -28.24
CA VAL A 129 -17.01 -15.33 -27.72
C VAL A 129 -15.63 -15.99 -27.66
N LEU A 130 -14.82 -15.86 -28.72
CA LEU A 130 -13.46 -16.42 -28.77
C LEU A 130 -12.55 -15.77 -27.72
N THR A 131 -12.59 -14.46 -27.60
CA THR A 131 -11.85 -13.68 -26.59
C THR A 131 -12.26 -14.13 -25.17
N GLY A 132 -13.56 -14.30 -24.93
CA GLY A 132 -14.09 -14.85 -23.68
C GLY A 132 -13.60 -16.26 -23.39
N ALA A 133 -13.62 -17.15 -24.38
CA ALA A 133 -13.11 -18.53 -24.25
C ALA A 133 -11.61 -18.56 -23.92
N ILE A 134 -10.81 -17.68 -24.53
CA ILE A 134 -9.38 -17.53 -24.20
C ILE A 134 -9.22 -17.02 -22.76
N SER A 135 -10.02 -16.03 -22.33
CA SER A 135 -10.01 -15.52 -20.94
C SER A 135 -10.33 -16.61 -19.92
N PHE A 136 -11.40 -17.39 -20.15
CA PHE A 136 -11.79 -18.49 -19.27
C PHE A 136 -10.76 -19.63 -19.28
N GLY A 137 -10.19 -19.93 -20.43
CA GLY A 137 -9.09 -20.89 -20.56
C GLY A 137 -7.88 -20.43 -19.73
N LEU A 138 -7.45 -19.19 -19.90
CA LEU A 138 -6.32 -18.62 -19.17
C LEU A 138 -6.58 -18.58 -17.65
N LEU A 139 -7.81 -18.27 -17.24
CA LEU A 139 -8.23 -18.36 -15.84
C LEU A 139 -8.11 -19.81 -15.32
N GLY A 140 -8.59 -20.80 -16.07
CA GLY A 140 -8.42 -22.22 -15.74
C GLY A 140 -6.94 -22.64 -15.64
N LEU A 141 -6.11 -22.16 -16.56
CA LEU A 141 -4.66 -22.32 -16.55
C LEU A 141 -4.02 -21.64 -15.32
N ALA A 142 -4.46 -20.44 -14.93
CA ALA A 142 -3.96 -19.71 -13.76
C ALA A 142 -4.19 -20.48 -12.46
N LEU A 143 -5.36 -21.11 -12.33
CA LEU A 143 -5.68 -21.94 -11.17
C LEU A 143 -4.77 -23.18 -11.06
N ARG A 144 -4.22 -23.67 -12.19
CA ARG A 144 -3.32 -24.83 -12.26
C ARG A 144 -1.84 -24.46 -12.16
N HIS A 145 -1.43 -23.34 -12.75
CA HIS A 145 -0.02 -22.90 -12.84
C HIS A 145 0.44 -22.12 -11.61
N GLY A 146 -0.48 -21.71 -10.73
CA GLY A 146 -0.16 -21.11 -9.45
C GLY A 146 0.23 -19.63 -9.53
N GLU A 147 0.92 -19.16 -8.48
CA GLU A 147 1.31 -17.76 -8.28
C GLU A 147 2.08 -17.12 -9.47
N PRO A 148 2.98 -17.82 -10.20
CA PRO A 148 3.72 -17.22 -11.32
C PRO A 148 2.85 -16.71 -12.47
N LEU A 149 1.76 -17.39 -12.81
CA LEU A 149 0.88 -16.93 -13.90
C LEU A 149 0.08 -15.70 -13.48
N ALA A 150 -0.31 -15.61 -12.20
CA ALA A 150 -0.95 -14.43 -11.65
C ALA A 150 -0.04 -13.20 -11.68
N LEU A 151 1.24 -13.37 -11.30
CA LEU A 151 2.23 -12.31 -11.40
C LEU A 151 2.38 -11.81 -12.84
N LEU A 152 2.46 -12.73 -13.80
CA LEU A 152 2.55 -12.39 -15.22
C LEU A 152 1.29 -11.67 -15.71
N ALA A 153 0.09 -12.10 -15.27
CA ALA A 153 -1.16 -11.47 -15.64
C ALA A 153 -1.28 -10.04 -15.09
N ILE A 154 -0.95 -9.83 -13.81
CA ILE A 154 -0.95 -8.49 -13.19
C ILE A 154 0.09 -7.59 -13.87
N PHE A 155 1.29 -8.11 -14.14
CA PHE A 155 2.34 -7.38 -14.82
C PHE A 155 1.95 -7.00 -16.25
N GLY A 156 1.39 -7.96 -17.01
CA GLY A 156 0.88 -7.72 -18.36
C GLY A 156 -0.25 -6.70 -18.38
N ALA A 157 -1.18 -6.78 -17.43
CA ALA A 157 -2.25 -5.80 -17.28
C ALA A 157 -1.71 -4.40 -16.96
N ALA A 158 -0.68 -4.30 -16.12
CA ALA A 158 -0.03 -3.03 -15.78
C ALA A 158 0.71 -2.40 -16.98
N LEU A 159 1.28 -3.23 -17.87
CA LEU A 159 1.95 -2.77 -19.07
C LEU A 159 1.00 -2.37 -20.20
N ALA A 160 -0.24 -2.88 -20.20
CA ALA A 160 -1.15 -2.66 -21.33
C ALA A 160 -1.34 -1.18 -21.68
N PRO A 161 -1.63 -0.25 -20.73
CA PRO A 161 -1.78 1.16 -21.06
C PRO A 161 -0.49 1.81 -21.58
N LEU A 162 0.68 1.38 -21.10
CA LEU A 162 1.98 1.89 -21.57
C LEU A 162 2.23 1.51 -23.03
N VAL A 163 1.84 0.30 -23.42
CA VAL A 163 2.02 -0.20 -24.80
C VAL A 163 0.99 0.41 -25.76
N THR A 164 -0.24 0.61 -25.31
CA THR A 164 -1.32 1.18 -26.14
C THR A 164 -1.29 2.70 -26.21
N GLY A 165 -0.40 3.37 -25.49
CA GLY A 165 -0.38 4.82 -25.35
C GLY A 165 -1.36 5.29 -24.27
N SER A 166 -0.85 5.66 -23.08
CA SER A 166 -1.69 6.08 -21.96
C SER A 166 -2.45 7.39 -22.24
N SER A 167 -1.95 8.21 -23.16
CA SER A 167 -2.59 9.43 -23.65
C SER A 167 -3.87 9.18 -24.45
N ASP A 168 -4.00 8.00 -25.05
CA ASP A 168 -5.12 7.67 -25.94
C ASP A 168 -6.34 7.16 -25.14
N TRP A 169 -6.13 6.84 -23.87
CA TRP A 169 -7.17 6.39 -22.97
C TRP A 169 -7.90 7.59 -22.36
N ALA A 170 -9.22 7.51 -22.33
CA ALA A 170 -10.00 8.46 -21.56
C ALA A 170 -9.56 8.40 -20.07
N PRO A 171 -9.35 9.56 -19.41
CA PRO A 171 -8.86 9.65 -18.04
C PRO A 171 -9.56 8.73 -17.03
N SER A 172 -10.89 8.67 -17.09
CA SER A 172 -11.73 7.84 -16.20
C SER A 172 -11.67 6.35 -16.53
N VAL A 173 -11.46 6.00 -17.80
CA VAL A 173 -11.35 4.60 -18.23
C VAL A 173 -10.02 4.02 -17.76
N LEU A 174 -8.93 4.79 -17.85
CA LEU A 174 -7.63 4.39 -17.32
C LEU A 174 -7.71 4.16 -15.81
N GLU A 175 -8.32 5.09 -15.08
CA GLU A 175 -8.51 4.96 -13.64
C GLU A 175 -9.35 3.74 -13.27
N ALA A 176 -10.52 3.54 -13.90
CA ALA A 176 -11.37 2.39 -13.67
C ALA A 176 -10.64 1.07 -13.97
N TYR A 177 -9.81 1.04 -15.01
CA TYR A 177 -8.97 -0.09 -15.36
C TYR A 177 -7.91 -0.38 -14.27
N LEU A 178 -7.22 0.63 -13.75
CA LEU A 178 -6.25 0.48 -12.67
C LEU A 178 -6.91 0.02 -11.36
N VAL A 179 -8.08 0.56 -11.03
CA VAL A 179 -8.89 0.12 -9.89
C VAL A 179 -9.30 -1.34 -10.04
N LEU A 180 -9.68 -1.76 -11.26
CA LEU A 180 -10.00 -3.16 -11.55
C LEU A 180 -8.77 -4.06 -11.36
N ILE A 181 -7.57 -3.63 -11.78
CA ILE A 181 -6.31 -4.35 -11.50
C ILE A 181 -6.09 -4.46 -9.99
N GLY A 182 -6.31 -3.38 -9.24
CA GLY A 182 -6.17 -3.34 -7.78
C GLY A 182 -7.12 -4.31 -7.08
N ALA A 183 -8.40 -4.29 -7.46
CA ALA A 183 -9.43 -5.14 -6.91
C ALA A 183 -9.18 -6.62 -7.24
N THR A 184 -8.92 -6.95 -8.51
CA THR A 184 -8.67 -8.33 -8.95
C THR A 184 -7.37 -8.89 -8.38
N GLY A 185 -6.28 -8.10 -8.36
CA GLY A 185 -5.00 -8.48 -7.77
C GLY A 185 -5.10 -8.72 -6.26
N SER A 186 -5.79 -7.85 -5.53
CA SER A 186 -6.02 -8.01 -4.08
C SER A 186 -6.94 -9.19 -3.79
N ALA A 187 -8.01 -9.38 -4.56
CA ALA A 187 -8.91 -10.53 -4.43
C ALA A 187 -8.20 -11.86 -4.73
N LEU A 188 -7.29 -11.89 -5.69
CA LEU A 188 -6.50 -13.08 -6.03
C LEU A 188 -5.44 -13.37 -4.97
N SER A 189 -4.74 -12.34 -4.49
CA SER A 189 -3.84 -12.41 -3.34
C SER A 189 -4.56 -12.98 -2.14
N ALA A 190 -5.76 -12.45 -1.83
CA ALA A 190 -6.64 -12.95 -0.79
C ALA A 190 -6.98 -14.42 -1.05
N ALA A 191 -7.64 -14.77 -2.15
CA ALA A 191 -8.17 -16.11 -2.43
C ALA A 191 -7.15 -17.25 -2.32
N ARG A 192 -5.87 -16.99 -2.61
CA ARG A 192 -4.83 -18.03 -2.70
C ARG A 192 -3.63 -17.82 -1.77
N HIS A 193 -3.65 -16.82 -0.88
CA HIS A 193 -2.51 -16.42 -0.04
C HIS A 193 -1.22 -16.15 -0.85
N TRP A 194 -1.37 -15.52 -2.02
CA TRP A 194 -0.24 -15.23 -2.90
C TRP A 194 0.40 -13.90 -2.52
N GLY A 195 1.29 -13.97 -1.52
CA GLY A 195 2.01 -12.84 -0.95
C GLY A 195 2.72 -11.95 -1.99
N LYS A 196 3.29 -12.54 -3.04
CA LYS A 196 4.02 -11.77 -4.06
C LYS A 196 3.07 -11.09 -5.03
N ALA A 197 1.94 -11.73 -5.36
CA ALA A 197 0.93 -11.15 -6.22
C ALA A 197 0.36 -9.85 -5.62
N GLY A 198 0.01 -9.87 -4.33
CA GLY A 198 -0.47 -8.65 -3.65
C GLY A 198 0.57 -7.53 -3.60
N ARG A 199 1.86 -7.86 -3.40
CA ARG A 199 2.94 -6.86 -3.44
C ARG A 199 3.16 -6.28 -4.83
N LEU A 200 3.05 -7.10 -5.86
CA LEU A 200 3.14 -6.63 -7.24
C LEU A 200 1.97 -5.70 -7.55
N THR A 201 0.75 -6.04 -7.15
CA THR A 201 -0.42 -5.15 -7.31
C THR A 201 -0.20 -3.83 -6.59
N LEU A 202 0.27 -3.84 -5.33
CA LEU A 202 0.62 -2.63 -4.60
C LEU A 202 1.64 -1.78 -5.37
N ALA A 203 2.74 -2.40 -5.83
CA ALA A 203 3.78 -1.70 -6.58
C ALA A 203 3.24 -1.07 -7.88
N VAL A 204 2.42 -1.81 -8.62
CA VAL A 204 1.75 -1.32 -9.85
C VAL A 204 0.88 -0.10 -9.55
N LEU A 205 -0.01 -0.19 -8.56
CA LEU A 205 -0.90 0.93 -8.23
C LEU A 205 -0.11 2.16 -7.80
N THR A 206 0.91 1.97 -6.96
CA THR A 206 1.73 3.09 -6.50
C THR A 206 2.57 3.70 -7.61
N PHE A 207 3.10 2.91 -8.54
CA PHE A 207 3.81 3.39 -9.72
C PHE A 207 2.91 4.27 -10.60
N TRP A 208 1.68 3.81 -10.86
CA TRP A 208 0.71 4.59 -11.62
C TRP A 208 0.22 5.83 -10.88
N SER A 209 0.09 5.78 -9.54
CA SER A 209 -0.19 6.97 -8.74
C SER A 209 0.88 8.04 -8.90
N LEU A 210 2.17 7.69 -9.00
CA LEU A 210 3.22 8.68 -9.29
C LEU A 210 3.01 9.35 -10.65
N GLY A 211 2.66 8.59 -11.69
CA GLY A 211 2.33 9.14 -13.01
C GLY A 211 1.13 10.10 -12.99
N LEU A 212 0.08 9.75 -12.24
CA LEU A 212 -1.08 10.61 -12.06
C LEU A 212 -0.74 11.90 -11.29
N ILE A 213 0.17 11.83 -10.31
CA ILE A 213 0.68 13.02 -9.61
C ILE A 213 1.42 13.94 -10.57
N THR A 214 2.28 13.39 -11.45
CA THR A 214 3.03 14.19 -12.44
C THR A 214 2.11 14.82 -13.49
N ASP A 215 1.00 14.15 -13.83
CA ASP A 215 -0.04 14.66 -14.73
C ASP A 215 -1.02 15.62 -14.03
N GLN A 216 -0.75 16.01 -12.78
CA GLN A 216 -1.58 16.91 -11.98
C GLN A 216 -3.01 16.38 -11.69
N ARG A 217 -3.22 15.07 -11.83
CA ARG A 217 -4.48 14.38 -11.54
C ARG A 217 -4.49 13.90 -10.09
N THR A 218 -4.40 14.85 -9.17
CA THR A 218 -4.22 14.61 -7.72
C THR A 218 -5.36 13.82 -7.09
N LEU A 219 -6.62 14.10 -7.47
CA LEU A 219 -7.80 13.35 -7.02
C LEU A 219 -7.69 11.86 -7.36
N ASP A 220 -7.40 11.56 -8.63
CA ASP A 220 -7.34 10.18 -9.15
C ASP A 220 -6.12 9.45 -8.55
N ALA A 221 -5.00 10.16 -8.38
CA ALA A 221 -3.83 9.62 -7.69
C ALA A 221 -4.12 9.26 -6.24
N ALA A 222 -4.80 10.16 -5.50
CA ALA A 222 -5.17 9.94 -4.10
C ALA A 222 -6.17 8.79 -3.95
N PHE A 223 -7.15 8.70 -4.83
CA PHE A 223 -8.09 7.59 -4.87
C PHE A 223 -7.37 6.27 -5.14
N LEU A 224 -6.46 6.24 -6.12
CA LEU A 224 -5.69 5.05 -6.45
C LEU A 224 -4.74 4.62 -5.32
N LEU A 225 -4.13 5.57 -4.60
CA LEU A 225 -3.33 5.31 -3.40
C LEU A 225 -4.18 4.70 -2.27
N LEU A 226 -5.41 5.19 -2.09
CA LEU A 226 -6.34 4.66 -1.10
C LEU A 226 -6.75 3.22 -1.47
N VAL A 227 -7.02 2.93 -2.74
CA VAL A 227 -7.25 1.57 -3.23
C VAL A 227 -6.02 0.68 -2.99
N ALA A 228 -4.81 1.21 -3.24
CA ALA A 228 -3.55 0.51 -3.01
C ALA A 228 -3.32 0.15 -1.53
N ALA A 229 -3.75 1.02 -0.61
CA ALA A 229 -3.71 0.74 0.82
C ALA A 229 -4.81 -0.25 1.25
N LEU A 230 -6.06 -0.06 0.81
CA LEU A 230 -7.19 -0.90 1.21
C LEU A 230 -7.11 -2.34 0.67
N GLY A 231 -6.51 -2.55 -0.50
CA GLY A 231 -6.41 -3.88 -1.12
C GLY A 231 -5.78 -4.92 -0.19
N PRO A 232 -4.53 -4.73 0.28
CA PRO A 232 -3.87 -5.61 1.25
C PRO A 232 -4.61 -5.78 2.58
N PHE A 233 -5.24 -4.72 3.09
CA PHE A 233 -6.03 -4.78 4.32
C PHE A 233 -7.28 -5.66 4.15
N SER A 234 -8.04 -5.44 3.08
CA SER A 234 -9.23 -6.25 2.78
C SER A 234 -8.87 -7.71 2.51
N ALA A 235 -7.74 -7.98 1.84
CA ALA A 235 -7.26 -9.32 1.55
C ALA A 235 -6.93 -10.12 2.82
N THR A 236 -6.24 -9.49 3.76
CA THR A 236 -5.86 -10.10 5.04
C THR A 236 -7.07 -10.30 5.96
N VAL A 237 -7.97 -9.30 6.06
CA VAL A 237 -9.22 -9.42 6.84
C VAL A 237 -10.12 -10.53 6.29
N TRP A 238 -10.26 -10.62 4.96
CA TRP A 238 -11.08 -11.67 4.32
C TRP A 238 -10.53 -13.06 4.60
N GLN A 239 -9.20 -13.22 4.62
CA GLN A 239 -8.57 -14.50 4.97
C GLN A 239 -8.73 -14.85 6.45
N GLN A 240 -8.52 -13.89 7.36
CA GLN A 240 -8.77 -14.09 8.78
C GLN A 240 -10.22 -14.52 9.06
N ALA A 241 -11.19 -13.89 8.38
CA ALA A 241 -12.61 -14.24 8.50
C ALA A 241 -12.92 -15.66 8.02
N ARG A 242 -12.14 -16.21 7.09
CA ARG A 242 -12.30 -17.59 6.59
C ARG A 242 -11.61 -18.64 7.45
N GLY A 243 -10.81 -18.25 8.45
CA GLY A 243 -10.13 -19.19 9.35
C GLY A 243 -9.17 -20.15 8.64
N LEU A 244 -8.75 -19.83 7.42
CA LEU A 244 -7.85 -20.65 6.61
C LEU A 244 -6.41 -20.42 7.09
N ALA A 245 -6.10 -20.92 8.28
CA ALA A 245 -4.75 -20.91 8.84
C ALA A 245 -3.83 -21.81 8.01
N THR A 246 -3.31 -21.25 6.92
CA THR A 246 -2.23 -21.86 6.14
C THR A 246 -0.88 -21.48 6.74
N PRO A 247 0.19 -22.27 6.54
CA PRO A 247 1.49 -22.00 7.14
C PRO A 247 1.99 -20.61 6.74
N THR A 248 2.36 -19.81 7.74
CA THR A 248 2.82 -18.41 7.71
C THR A 248 3.62 -18.00 6.47
N ASP A 249 2.94 -17.50 5.43
CA ASP A 249 3.61 -16.71 4.40
C ASP A 249 3.84 -15.29 4.93
N ARG A 250 5.02 -15.08 5.53
CA ARG A 250 5.48 -13.76 6.00
C ARG A 250 5.36 -12.68 4.93
N VAL A 251 5.37 -13.04 3.64
CA VAL A 251 5.23 -12.09 2.55
C VAL A 251 3.83 -11.51 2.53
N PHE A 252 2.81 -12.36 2.69
CA PHE A 252 1.39 -12.02 2.76
C PHE A 252 1.05 -11.30 4.07
N ASP A 253 1.52 -11.83 5.21
CA ASP A 253 1.21 -11.27 6.53
C ASP A 253 1.69 -9.83 6.69
N ASN A 254 2.86 -9.50 6.12
CA ASN A 254 3.41 -8.14 6.19
C ASN A 254 2.86 -7.20 5.11
N GLN A 255 1.98 -7.65 4.19
CA GLN A 255 1.48 -6.79 3.11
C GLN A 255 0.78 -5.52 3.60
N PRO A 256 -0.11 -5.54 4.60
CA PRO A 256 -0.79 -4.33 5.06
C PRO A 256 0.19 -3.30 5.64
N ALA A 257 1.24 -3.77 6.33
CA ALA A 257 2.27 -2.91 6.90
C ALA A 257 3.12 -2.24 5.81
N VAL A 258 3.54 -3.03 4.81
CA VAL A 258 4.28 -2.51 3.65
C VAL A 258 3.42 -1.54 2.85
N ALA A 259 2.14 -1.86 2.66
CA ALA A 259 1.19 -1.01 1.96
C ALA A 259 1.01 0.34 2.65
N LEU A 260 0.75 0.35 3.96
CA LEU A 260 0.58 1.58 4.71
C LEU A 260 1.85 2.44 4.65
N GLY A 261 3.02 1.87 4.93
CA GLY A 261 4.28 2.61 4.90
C GLY A 261 4.61 3.19 3.52
N LEU A 262 4.46 2.39 2.46
CA LEU A 262 4.76 2.81 1.10
C LEU A 262 3.74 3.82 0.56
N VAL A 263 2.45 3.61 0.80
CA VAL A 263 1.40 4.57 0.41
C VAL A 263 1.53 5.88 1.17
N SER A 264 1.85 5.85 2.47
CA SER A 264 2.15 7.06 3.23
C SER A 264 3.33 7.81 2.60
N LEU A 265 4.42 7.13 2.25
CA LEU A 265 5.56 7.78 1.60
C LEU A 265 5.17 8.41 0.24
N VAL A 266 4.44 7.68 -0.61
CA VAL A 266 4.02 8.19 -1.94
C VAL A 266 2.99 9.32 -1.81
N SER A 267 2.16 9.32 -0.77
CA SER A 267 1.18 10.39 -0.51
C SER A 267 1.83 11.76 -0.32
N LEU A 268 3.12 11.81 0.04
CA LEU A 268 3.90 13.05 0.09
C LEU A 268 3.95 13.75 -1.28
N GLY A 269 3.92 13.00 -2.39
CA GLY A 269 3.82 13.57 -3.73
C GLY A 269 2.49 14.32 -3.97
N VAL A 270 1.38 13.84 -3.40
CA VAL A 270 0.08 14.54 -3.45
C VAL A 270 0.15 15.86 -2.69
N TRP A 271 0.83 15.88 -1.54
CA TRP A 271 1.06 17.11 -0.77
C TRP A 271 1.95 18.11 -1.50
N LEU A 272 3.05 17.65 -2.12
CA LEU A 272 3.92 18.50 -2.93
C LEU A 272 3.17 19.11 -4.12
N GLN A 273 2.33 18.32 -4.79
CA GLN A 273 1.52 18.80 -5.90
C GLN A 273 0.47 19.81 -5.44
N ALA A 274 -0.21 19.55 -4.32
CA ALA A 274 -1.16 20.46 -3.71
C ALA A 274 -0.52 21.80 -3.31
N LEU A 275 0.72 21.77 -2.83
CA LEU A 275 1.49 22.98 -2.56
C LEU A 275 1.81 23.76 -3.83
N ALA A 276 2.14 23.06 -4.93
CA ALA A 276 2.48 23.68 -6.20
C ALA A 276 1.28 24.30 -6.93
N THR A 277 0.10 23.66 -6.86
CA THR A 277 -1.12 24.10 -7.58
C THR A 277 -2.07 24.94 -6.73
N GLY A 278 -1.97 24.85 -5.40
CA GLY A 278 -2.76 25.61 -4.43
C GLY A 278 -4.19 25.12 -4.20
N HIS A 279 -4.81 24.41 -5.16
CA HIS A 279 -6.23 24.01 -5.14
C HIS A 279 -6.48 22.59 -4.60
N ASP A 280 -5.47 21.71 -4.64
CA ASP A 280 -5.64 20.28 -4.34
C ASP A 280 -5.37 19.92 -2.86
N LEU A 281 -5.21 20.94 -2.02
CA LEU A 281 -4.89 20.81 -0.61
C LEU A 281 -5.95 20.01 0.18
N PRO A 282 -7.27 20.17 -0.05
CA PRO A 282 -8.29 19.32 0.58
C PRO A 282 -8.11 17.83 0.30
N VAL A 283 -7.67 17.47 -0.91
CA VAL A 283 -7.46 16.07 -1.32
C VAL A 283 -6.33 15.44 -0.51
N ALA A 284 -5.21 16.16 -0.36
CA ALA A 284 -4.06 15.71 0.41
C ALA A 284 -4.41 15.51 1.90
N ILE A 285 -5.20 16.43 2.47
CA ILE A 285 -5.68 16.33 3.87
C ILE A 285 -6.57 15.10 4.05
N ILE A 286 -7.57 14.91 3.18
CA ILE A 286 -8.51 13.80 3.27
C ILE A 286 -7.75 12.46 3.15
N LEU A 287 -6.79 12.38 2.24
CA LEU A 287 -5.94 11.20 2.09
C LEU A 287 -5.11 10.94 3.36
N ALA A 288 -4.46 11.96 3.93
CA ALA A 288 -3.68 11.83 5.16
C ALA A 288 -4.56 11.37 6.34
N ALA A 289 -5.73 11.96 6.50
CA ALA A 289 -6.72 11.57 7.51
C ALA A 289 -7.16 10.10 7.33
N ALA A 290 -7.46 9.69 6.10
CA ALA A 290 -7.84 8.31 5.79
C ALA A 290 -6.71 7.32 6.13
N LEU A 291 -5.45 7.65 5.82
CA LEU A 291 -4.30 6.79 6.13
C LEU A 291 -4.01 6.70 7.63
N VAL A 292 -4.17 7.79 8.39
CA VAL A 292 -4.06 7.78 9.86
C VAL A 292 -5.14 6.87 10.46
N VAL A 293 -6.40 7.05 10.05
CA VAL A 293 -7.52 6.20 10.53
C VAL A 293 -7.31 4.74 10.15
N LEU A 294 -6.86 4.47 8.92
CA LEU A 294 -6.56 3.11 8.45
C LEU A 294 -5.43 2.46 9.25
N GLY A 295 -4.38 3.22 9.58
CA GLY A 295 -3.29 2.74 10.44
C GLY A 295 -3.78 2.39 11.86
N ALA A 296 -4.57 3.26 12.48
CA ALA A 296 -5.18 2.99 13.78
C ALA A 296 -6.08 1.74 13.72
N ALA A 297 -6.94 1.61 12.71
CA ALA A 297 -7.80 0.44 12.52
C ALA A 297 -6.98 -0.84 12.27
N GLY A 298 -5.90 -0.76 11.49
CA GLY A 298 -5.01 -1.88 11.21
C GLY A 298 -4.31 -2.43 12.46
N THR A 299 -3.85 -1.54 13.34
CA THR A 299 -3.22 -1.95 14.61
C THR A 299 -4.21 -2.65 15.53
N VAL A 300 -5.45 -2.14 15.63
CA VAL A 300 -6.52 -2.78 16.42
C VAL A 300 -6.88 -4.16 15.89
N ALA A 301 -6.95 -4.30 14.57
CA ALA A 301 -7.26 -5.57 13.91
C ALA A 301 -6.08 -6.55 13.93
N GLY A 302 -4.91 -6.16 14.46
CA GLY A 302 -3.71 -7.00 14.48
C GLY A 302 -3.12 -7.27 13.09
N LEU A 303 -3.45 -6.43 12.09
CA LEU A 303 -2.98 -6.57 10.71
C LEU A 303 -1.60 -5.96 10.50
N ILE A 304 -1.23 -4.98 11.34
CA ILE A 304 0.07 -4.30 11.28
C ILE A 304 0.67 -4.18 12.67
N PRO A 305 2.02 -4.22 12.78
CA PRO A 305 2.70 -3.84 14.01
C PRO A 305 2.41 -2.38 14.39
N ALA A 306 2.27 -2.11 15.69
CA ALA A 306 1.95 -0.77 16.19
C ALA A 306 2.93 0.33 15.76
N PHE A 307 4.22 0.02 15.57
CA PHE A 307 5.20 1.01 15.13
C PHE A 307 4.94 1.54 13.71
N VAL A 308 4.24 0.77 12.86
CA VAL A 308 3.95 1.17 11.46
C VAL A 308 2.94 2.31 11.40
N PHE A 309 2.13 2.49 12.45
CA PHE A 309 1.24 3.63 12.60
C PHE A 309 1.99 4.98 12.61
N ALA A 310 3.29 4.98 12.94
CA ALA A 310 4.12 6.18 12.86
C ALA A 310 4.26 6.72 11.42
N ALA A 311 4.18 5.87 10.39
CA ALA A 311 4.37 6.29 9.00
C ALA A 311 3.34 7.33 8.52
N PRO A 312 2.01 7.07 8.59
CA PRO A 312 1.03 8.07 8.19
C PRO A 312 1.04 9.32 9.08
N VAL A 313 1.31 9.17 10.38
CA VAL A 313 1.41 10.29 11.31
C VAL A 313 2.61 11.19 10.98
N ALA A 314 3.79 10.61 10.76
CA ALA A 314 5.00 11.36 10.42
C ALA A 314 4.86 12.10 9.09
N VAL A 315 4.26 11.47 8.07
CA VAL A 315 4.00 12.13 6.78
C VAL A 315 2.98 13.25 6.93
N ALA A 316 1.90 13.04 7.69
CA ALA A 316 0.91 14.09 7.95
C ALA A 316 1.54 15.30 8.65
N ILE A 317 2.39 15.09 9.66
CA ILE A 317 3.11 16.17 10.36
C ILE A 317 4.05 16.89 9.39
N LEU A 318 4.95 16.15 8.72
CA LEU A 318 5.92 16.71 7.80
C LEU A 318 5.26 17.54 6.70
N ALA A 319 4.21 17.00 6.08
CA ALA A 319 3.52 17.67 5.00
C ALA A 319 2.74 18.90 5.49
N SER A 320 2.13 18.83 6.68
CA SER A 320 1.44 20.00 7.27
C SER A 320 2.42 21.14 7.54
N LEU A 321 3.59 20.84 8.10
CA LEU A 321 4.63 21.84 8.35
C LEU A 321 5.20 22.42 7.06
N MET A 322 5.37 21.59 6.02
CA MET A 322 5.82 22.04 4.72
C MET A 322 4.83 23.03 4.09
N VAL A 323 3.52 22.75 4.18
CA VAL A 323 2.48 23.65 3.67
C VAL A 323 2.47 24.98 4.43
N LEU A 324 2.49 24.92 5.76
CA LEU A 324 2.50 26.12 6.60
C LEU A 324 3.74 26.98 6.37
N GLY A 325 4.92 26.37 6.22
CA GLY A 325 6.17 27.10 6.05
C GLY A 325 6.37 27.72 4.65
N LEU A 326 5.67 27.22 3.63
CA LEU A 326 5.88 27.64 2.24
C LEU A 326 4.73 28.46 1.65
N LYS A 327 3.49 28.29 2.13
CA LYS A 327 2.28 28.93 1.56
C LYS A 327 1.77 30.13 2.39
N GLY A 328 2.61 30.67 3.28
CA GLY A 328 2.24 31.48 4.45
C GLY A 328 1.48 32.80 4.24
N ASP A 329 0.26 32.79 3.68
CA ASP A 329 -0.63 33.97 3.68
C ASP A 329 -2.15 33.67 3.44
N GLU A 330 -2.61 32.41 3.37
CA GLU A 330 -4.04 32.12 3.15
C GLU A 330 -4.81 31.76 4.44
N PRO A 331 -6.03 32.34 4.64
CA PRO A 331 -6.86 32.15 5.84
C PRO A 331 -7.50 30.74 5.98
N GLU A 332 -7.22 29.80 5.08
CA GLU A 332 -7.72 28.43 5.11
C GLU A 332 -6.79 27.48 5.90
N THR A 333 -6.53 27.78 7.16
CA THR A 333 -5.70 26.94 8.07
C THR A 333 -6.45 26.06 9.10
N PRO A 334 -7.80 25.94 9.17
CA PRO A 334 -8.45 25.15 10.23
C PRO A 334 -8.20 23.63 10.11
N TRP A 335 -7.74 23.17 8.95
CA TRP A 335 -7.47 21.76 8.70
C TRP A 335 -6.26 21.21 9.48
N VAL A 336 -5.26 22.04 9.80
CA VAL A 336 -4.09 21.61 10.59
C VAL A 336 -4.55 21.16 11.97
N PHE A 337 -5.45 21.94 12.57
CA PHE A 337 -6.05 21.60 13.86
C PHE A 337 -6.94 20.37 13.77
N ALA A 338 -7.69 20.20 12.67
CA ALA A 338 -8.47 18.98 12.45
C ALA A 338 -7.57 17.73 12.38
N LEU A 339 -6.45 17.79 11.67
CA LEU A 339 -5.46 16.70 11.65
C LEU A 339 -4.80 16.49 13.01
N ALA A 340 -4.41 17.57 13.70
CA ALA A 340 -3.83 17.53 15.05
C ALA A 340 -4.79 16.92 16.09
N ALA A 341 -6.10 17.09 15.93
CA ALA A 341 -7.12 16.44 16.76
C ALA A 341 -7.41 14.98 16.33
N LEU A 342 -7.36 14.68 15.04
CA LEU A 342 -7.64 13.35 14.49
C LEU A 342 -6.56 12.32 14.88
N ILE A 343 -5.29 12.72 14.90
CA ILE A 343 -4.16 11.87 15.29
C ILE A 343 -4.35 11.28 16.71
N PRO A 344 -4.53 12.08 17.79
CA PRO A 344 -4.77 11.56 19.13
C PRO A 344 -6.13 10.86 19.23
N ALA A 345 -7.19 11.35 18.57
CA ALA A 345 -8.49 10.67 18.59
C ALA A 345 -8.43 9.25 18.02
N SER A 346 -7.77 9.05 16.88
CA SER A 346 -7.58 7.74 16.27
C SER A 346 -6.71 6.82 17.13
N GLY A 347 -5.62 7.34 17.71
CA GLY A 347 -4.75 6.60 18.62
C GLY A 347 -5.44 6.20 19.93
N LEU A 348 -6.27 7.08 20.51
CA LEU A 348 -7.09 6.78 21.69
C LEU A 348 -8.08 5.65 21.40
N LEU A 349 -8.84 5.76 20.31
CA LEU A 349 -9.80 4.73 19.90
C LEU A 349 -9.12 3.38 19.69
N ALA A 350 -7.91 3.38 19.14
CA ALA A 350 -7.11 2.17 18.99
C ALA A 350 -6.62 1.62 20.35
N ALA A 351 -6.04 2.47 21.20
CA ALA A 351 -5.52 2.10 22.51
C ALA A 351 -6.58 1.51 23.44
N LEU A 352 -7.83 1.99 23.38
CA LEU A 352 -8.95 1.46 24.16
C LEU A 352 -9.33 0.03 23.75
N ARG A 353 -9.08 -0.37 22.50
CA ARG A 353 -9.41 -1.71 21.98
C ARG A 353 -8.26 -2.70 22.13
N LEU A 354 -7.02 -2.22 22.16
CA LEU A 354 -5.84 -3.05 22.37
C LEU A 354 -5.82 -3.67 23.79
N ARG A 355 -5.35 -4.92 23.86
CA ARG A 355 -5.20 -5.66 25.13
C ARG A 355 -3.74 -5.75 25.57
N GLU A 356 -2.83 -5.86 24.62
CA GLU A 356 -1.40 -5.95 24.88
C GLU A 356 -0.81 -4.59 25.25
N VAL A 357 0.11 -4.58 26.22
CA VAL A 357 0.71 -3.35 26.76
C VAL A 357 1.59 -2.67 25.71
N LEU A 358 2.52 -3.40 25.09
CA LEU A 358 3.47 -2.84 24.13
C LEU A 358 2.81 -2.10 22.94
N PRO A 359 1.87 -2.71 22.17
CA PRO A 359 1.25 -2.00 21.06
C PRO A 359 0.37 -0.85 21.54
N ARG A 360 -0.28 -0.95 22.71
CA ARG A 360 -1.04 0.17 23.30
C ARG A 360 -0.12 1.35 23.62
N THR A 361 1.00 1.10 24.29
CA THR A 361 2.01 2.13 24.60
C THR A 361 2.54 2.79 23.33
N LEU A 362 2.88 2.01 22.30
CA LEU A 362 3.37 2.56 21.03
C LEU A 362 2.33 3.43 20.34
N VAL A 363 1.07 2.99 20.26
CA VAL A 363 0.00 3.79 19.62
C VAL A 363 -0.22 5.09 20.38
N LEU A 364 -0.30 5.06 21.72
CA LEU A 364 -0.46 6.26 22.55
C LEU A 364 0.74 7.20 22.44
N ALA A 365 1.96 6.65 22.39
CA ALA A 365 3.17 7.43 22.20
C ALA A 365 3.17 8.13 20.83
N ILE A 366 2.92 7.38 19.75
CA ILE A 366 2.94 7.91 18.38
C ILE A 366 1.86 8.98 18.20
N SER A 367 0.63 8.74 18.67
CA SER A 367 -0.45 9.71 18.49
C SER A 367 -0.34 10.91 19.42
N GLY A 368 0.02 10.70 20.70
CA GLY A 368 0.19 11.78 21.66
C GLY A 368 1.37 12.69 21.28
N ILE A 369 2.56 12.11 21.10
CA ILE A 369 3.76 12.88 20.71
C ILE A 369 3.56 13.50 19.31
N GLY A 370 2.91 12.80 18.38
CA GLY A 370 2.61 13.34 17.06
C GLY A 370 1.71 14.58 17.10
N ALA A 371 0.69 14.59 17.95
CA ALA A 371 -0.20 15.75 18.14
C ALA A 371 0.54 16.94 18.76
N ALA A 372 1.30 16.67 19.83
CA ALA A 372 2.17 17.63 20.52
C ALA A 372 3.16 18.29 19.55
N LEU A 373 3.93 17.47 18.82
CA LEU A 373 4.89 17.95 17.81
C LEU A 373 4.23 18.80 16.73
N LEU A 374 3.08 18.37 16.19
CA LEU A 374 2.39 19.14 15.17
C LEU A 374 1.95 20.50 15.70
N ALA A 375 1.34 20.55 16.89
CA ALA A 375 0.89 21.81 17.48
C ALA A 375 2.06 22.74 17.83
N SER A 376 3.12 22.23 18.46
CA SER A 376 4.31 23.01 18.83
C SER A 376 5.04 23.58 17.63
N LEU A 377 5.16 22.80 16.54
CA LEU A 377 5.87 23.24 15.34
C LEU A 377 4.99 24.10 14.42
N ALA A 378 3.67 23.89 14.43
CA ALA A 378 2.74 24.73 13.68
C ALA A 378 2.53 26.10 14.34
N TRP A 379 2.60 26.18 15.69
CA TRP A 379 2.38 27.40 16.45
C TRP A 379 3.10 28.66 15.92
N PRO A 380 4.44 28.68 15.79
CA PRO A 380 5.15 29.88 15.33
C PRO A 380 4.78 30.26 13.89
N LEU A 381 4.43 29.28 13.05
CA LEU A 381 4.00 29.51 11.67
C LEU A 381 2.58 30.10 11.62
N LEU A 382 1.71 29.68 12.53
CA LEU A 382 0.35 30.20 12.63
C LEU A 382 0.30 31.62 13.24
N GLN A 383 1.19 31.93 14.18
CA GLN A 383 1.34 33.31 14.70
C GLN A 383 1.74 34.30 13.61
N GLN A 384 2.61 33.91 12.68
CA GLN A 384 3.00 34.75 11.55
C GLN A 384 1.82 35.05 10.62
N ALA A 385 0.82 34.17 10.56
CA ALA A 385 -0.37 34.31 9.73
C ALA A 385 -1.53 35.08 10.41
N GLU A 386 -1.30 35.70 11.58
CA GLU A 386 -2.28 36.54 12.32
C GLU A 386 -3.63 35.85 12.62
N LEU A 387 -3.65 34.52 12.75
CA LEU A 387 -4.87 33.76 13.03
C LEU A 387 -5.25 33.86 14.52
N GLU A 388 -6.17 34.76 14.87
CA GLU A 388 -6.73 34.86 16.21
C GLU A 388 -8.07 34.09 16.31
N PRO A 389 -8.28 33.17 17.29
CA PRO A 389 -7.35 32.75 18.35
C PRO A 389 -6.62 31.43 18.03
N ALA A 390 -5.31 31.50 17.74
CA ALA A 390 -4.48 30.33 17.45
C ALA A 390 -4.25 29.39 18.67
N TRP A 391 -4.49 29.86 19.90
CA TRP A 391 -4.33 29.07 21.13
C TRP A 391 -5.48 28.08 21.40
N LEU A 392 -6.69 28.40 20.91
CA LEU A 392 -7.92 27.68 21.26
C LEU A 392 -7.89 26.19 20.86
N PRO A 393 -7.45 25.82 19.65
CA PRO A 393 -7.43 24.42 19.25
C PRO A 393 -6.45 23.56 20.07
N ALA A 394 -5.25 24.08 20.37
CA ALA A 394 -4.29 23.39 21.23
C ALA A 394 -4.85 23.16 22.64
N ALA A 395 -5.55 24.16 23.19
CA ALA A 395 -6.24 24.05 24.48
C ALA A 395 -7.33 22.97 24.46
N LEU A 396 -8.16 22.93 23.41
CA LEU A 396 -9.23 21.94 23.26
C LEU A 396 -8.67 20.52 23.11
N ILE A 397 -7.62 20.33 22.32
CA ILE A 397 -6.97 19.02 22.14
C ILE A 397 -6.36 18.57 23.47
N SER A 398 -5.65 19.44 24.17
CA SER A 398 -5.09 19.17 25.51
C SER A 398 -6.17 18.76 26.50
N ALA A 399 -7.26 19.53 26.61
CA ALA A 399 -8.38 19.22 27.49
C ALA A 399 -9.03 17.87 27.16
N GLY A 400 -9.21 17.57 25.87
CA GLY A 400 -9.71 16.27 25.40
C GLY A 400 -8.76 15.11 25.74
N MET A 401 -7.45 15.32 25.64
CA MET A 401 -6.44 14.33 26.02
C MET A 401 -6.41 14.08 27.53
N PHE A 402 -6.52 15.11 28.37
CA PHE A 402 -6.66 14.94 29.83
C PHE A 402 -7.96 14.22 30.19
N ALA A 403 -9.09 14.60 29.58
CA ALA A 403 -10.38 13.95 29.82
C ALA A 403 -10.36 12.45 29.43
N SER A 404 -9.72 12.13 28.29
CA SER A 404 -9.60 10.76 27.82
C SER A 404 -8.60 9.90 28.61
N ALA A 405 -7.68 10.51 29.36
CA ALA A 405 -6.80 9.78 30.26
C ALA A 405 -7.60 9.00 31.33
N VAL A 406 -8.76 9.49 31.76
CA VAL A 406 -9.66 8.76 32.69
C VAL A 406 -10.14 7.44 32.07
N LEU A 407 -10.44 7.44 30.76
CA LEU A 407 -10.85 6.22 30.05
C LEU A 407 -9.67 5.24 29.94
N LEU A 408 -8.46 5.75 29.73
CA LEU A 408 -7.24 4.94 29.69
C LEU A 408 -6.94 4.33 31.07
N VAL A 409 -6.99 5.09 32.16
CA VAL A 409 -6.82 4.57 33.54
C VAL A 409 -7.76 3.38 33.78
N ARG A 410 -9.07 3.58 33.54
CA ARG A 410 -10.07 2.51 33.69
C ARG A 410 -9.74 1.29 32.85
N ARG A 411 -9.21 1.50 31.64
CA ARG A 411 -8.83 0.41 30.73
C ARG A 411 -7.60 -0.35 31.22
N VAL A 412 -6.59 0.36 31.74
CA VAL A 412 -5.37 -0.23 32.30
C VAL A 412 -5.70 -1.07 33.53
N GLU A 413 -6.48 -0.52 34.44
CA GLU A 413 -6.91 -1.21 35.66
C GLU A 413 -7.79 -2.44 35.34
N ALA A 414 -8.71 -2.31 34.38
CA ALA A 414 -9.54 -3.44 33.93
C ALA A 414 -8.73 -4.58 33.27
N THR A 415 -7.51 -4.29 32.80
CA THR A 415 -6.59 -5.31 32.27
C THR A 415 -5.60 -5.83 33.31
N GLY A 416 -5.76 -5.45 34.58
CA GLY A 416 -4.92 -5.88 35.71
C GLY A 416 -3.59 -5.12 35.82
N GLY A 417 -3.40 -4.05 35.05
CA GLY A 417 -2.22 -3.19 35.13
C GLY A 417 -2.38 -2.09 36.18
N SER A 418 -1.26 -1.55 36.67
CA SER A 418 -1.25 -0.33 37.48
C SER A 418 -1.17 0.89 36.59
N ALA A 419 -2.15 1.80 36.69
CA ALA A 419 -2.17 3.05 35.93
C ALA A 419 -0.94 3.93 36.23
N GLN A 420 -0.44 3.88 37.46
CA GLN A 420 0.72 4.67 37.89
C GLN A 420 2.03 4.21 37.25
N ALA A 421 2.12 2.94 36.83
CA ALA A 421 3.29 2.37 36.21
C ALA A 421 3.16 2.20 34.68
N ASP A 422 2.05 2.64 34.07
CA ASP A 422 1.84 2.47 32.63
C ASP A 422 2.61 3.54 31.83
N PRO A 423 3.65 3.17 31.07
CA PRO A 423 4.43 4.13 30.29
C PRO A 423 3.60 4.79 29.18
N GLY A 424 2.59 4.11 28.63
CA GLY A 424 1.73 4.66 27.58
C GLY A 424 0.84 5.78 28.10
N LEU A 425 0.32 5.63 29.32
CA LEU A 425 -0.48 6.65 29.98
C LEU A 425 0.38 7.87 30.36
N GLY A 426 1.59 7.64 30.86
CA GLY A 426 2.55 8.71 31.15
C GLY A 426 2.89 9.54 29.91
N LEU A 427 3.19 8.90 28.78
CA LEU A 427 3.46 9.59 27.51
C LEU A 427 2.24 10.37 27.00
N TRP A 428 1.03 9.82 27.14
CA TRP A 428 -0.21 10.48 26.77
C TRP A 428 -0.46 11.75 27.59
N LEU A 429 -0.29 11.68 28.92
CA LEU A 429 -0.42 12.83 29.82
C LEU A 429 0.68 13.86 29.60
N GLY A 430 1.92 13.43 29.33
CA GLY A 430 3.02 14.32 28.98
C GLY A 430 2.75 15.11 27.70
N ALA A 431 2.21 14.46 26.67
CA ALA A 431 1.79 15.14 25.44
C ALA A 431 0.60 16.09 25.68
N ALA A 432 -0.37 15.71 26.52
CA ALA A 432 -1.47 16.60 26.90
C ALA A 432 -0.99 17.86 27.65
N ALA A 433 -0.02 17.70 28.55
CA ALA A 433 0.63 18.78 29.27
C ALA A 433 1.40 19.72 28.33
N GLU A 434 2.15 19.18 27.37
CA GLU A 434 2.86 19.97 26.37
C GLU A 434 1.90 20.85 25.55
N LEU A 435 0.77 20.29 25.08
CA LEU A 435 -0.26 21.05 24.38
C LEU A 435 -0.89 22.14 25.26
N ALA A 436 -1.04 21.89 26.57
CA ALA A 436 -1.50 22.91 27.51
C ALA A 436 -0.50 24.07 27.64
N PHE A 437 0.80 23.76 27.71
CA PHE A 437 1.85 24.77 27.75
C PHE A 437 1.88 25.59 26.45
N VAL A 438 1.76 24.95 25.28
CA VAL A 438 1.66 25.65 24.00
C VAL A 438 0.46 26.59 23.99
N ALA A 439 -0.71 26.11 24.41
CA ALA A 439 -1.92 26.94 24.47
C ALA A 439 -1.82 28.11 25.46
N LEU A 440 -1.18 27.90 26.61
CA LEU A 440 -0.97 28.96 27.60
C LEU A 440 0.05 29.99 27.13
N HIS A 441 1.18 29.55 26.59
CA HIS A 441 2.17 30.41 25.95
C HIS A 441 1.52 31.28 24.88
N ALA A 442 0.66 30.65 24.08
CA ALA A 442 -0.09 31.27 23.00
C ALA A 442 -1.14 32.30 23.45
N ALA A 443 -1.75 32.11 24.61
CA ALA A 443 -2.78 33.00 25.15
C ALA A 443 -2.20 34.09 26.08
N SER A 444 -1.01 33.88 26.66
CA SER A 444 -0.47 34.77 27.69
C SER A 444 0.31 35.95 27.11
N PRO A 445 0.08 37.18 27.60
CA PRO A 445 0.97 38.30 27.32
C PRO A 445 2.39 38.03 27.84
N VAL A 446 3.39 38.48 27.08
CA VAL A 446 4.84 38.29 27.37
C VAL A 446 5.23 38.66 28.82
N ALA A 447 4.56 39.65 29.42
CA ALA A 447 4.85 40.11 30.78
C ALA A 447 4.46 39.12 31.89
N VAL A 448 3.45 38.28 31.67
CA VAL A 448 2.93 37.33 32.66
C VAL A 448 3.22 35.87 32.31
N GLU A 449 3.77 35.62 31.13
CA GLU A 449 4.06 34.29 30.59
C GLU A 449 4.88 33.39 31.54
N PRO A 450 5.98 33.85 32.19
CA PRO A 450 6.73 32.97 33.10
C PRO A 450 5.92 32.56 34.32
N ALA A 451 5.03 33.44 34.80
CA ALA A 451 4.18 33.18 35.95
C ALA A 451 3.03 32.21 35.61
N THR A 452 2.43 32.35 34.41
CA THR A 452 1.39 31.42 33.93
C THR A 452 1.97 30.03 33.67
N GLN A 453 3.17 29.93 33.09
CA GLN A 453 3.86 28.65 32.91
C GLN A 453 4.25 28.01 34.25
N ALA A 454 4.77 28.77 35.21
CA ALA A 454 5.10 28.25 36.54
C ALA A 454 3.86 27.72 37.28
N LEU A 455 2.74 28.45 37.19
CA LEU A 455 1.47 28.03 37.78
C LEU A 455 0.90 26.78 37.10
N ALA A 456 0.99 26.67 35.78
CA ALA A 456 0.60 25.47 35.06
C ALA A 456 1.46 24.25 35.42
N ALA A 457 2.78 24.44 35.55
CA ALA A 457 3.69 23.37 36.01
C ALA A 457 3.33 22.90 37.42
N LEU A 458 2.95 23.80 38.33
CA LEU A 458 2.50 23.46 39.69
C LEU A 458 1.15 22.71 39.71
N ILE A 459 0.24 23.00 38.77
CA ILE A 459 -1.06 22.31 38.68
C ILE A 459 -0.91 20.90 38.08
N LEU A 460 0.06 20.73 37.17
CA LEU A 460 0.29 19.47 36.47
C LEU A 460 1.19 18.49 37.25
N ALA A 461 2.01 18.99 38.17
CA ALA A 461 2.80 18.19 39.11
C ALA A 461 1.93 17.66 40.26
#